data_AF-A0A7S4DTT9-F1
#
_entry.id   AF-A0A7S4DTT9-F1
#
_cell.length_a   1.000
_cell.length_b   1.000
_cell.length_c   1.000
_cell.angle_alpha   90.00
_cell.angle_beta   90.00
_cell.angle_gamma   90.00
#
_symmetry.space_group_name_H-M   'P 1'
#
loop_
_entity.id
_entity.type
_entity.pdbx_description
1 polymer ?
#
loop_
_entity_poly.entity_id
_entity_poly.type
_entity_poly.pdbx_seq_one_letter_code
_entity_poly.pdbx_strand_id
1 'polypeptide(L)'
;VAKLISGMNKPMAQTVMHQRNIPDFFAKLPIRKIKGLGKKFGDQVCSTLGIETVGELRSRPESLLKARFGDKDGMWLARISRGLDDSEVKGRCLAKSIG
;
A
#
# COMPACT_ATOMS: atom_id res chain seq x y z
N VAL A 1 -6.30 -1.23 2.99
CA VAL A 1 -6.21 -0.43 4.24
C VAL A 1 -6.44 -1.24 5.53
N ALA A 2 -7.48 -2.07 5.64
CA ALA A 2 -7.84 -2.81 6.86
C ALA A 2 -6.69 -3.56 7.56
N LYS A 3 -5.82 -4.24 6.81
CA LYS A 3 -4.67 -4.97 7.37
C LYS A 3 -3.67 -4.06 8.09
N LEU A 4 -3.47 -2.84 7.60
CA LEU A 4 -2.55 -1.87 8.20
C LEU A 4 -3.05 -1.42 9.57
N ILE A 5 -4.31 -0.99 9.62
CA ILE A 5 -4.91 -0.42 10.83
C ILE A 5 -5.15 -1.46 11.93
N SER A 6 -5.37 -2.73 11.56
CA SER A 6 -5.57 -3.83 12.52
C SER A 6 -4.39 -4.04 13.48
N GLY A 7 -3.20 -3.55 13.14
CA GLY A 7 -2.01 -3.66 13.97
C GLY A 7 -1.76 -2.49 14.92
N MET A 8 -2.46 -1.37 14.75
CA MET A 8 -2.08 -0.10 15.38
C MET A 8 -2.25 -0.09 16.90
N ASN A 9 -3.35 -0.63 17.40
CA ASN A 9 -3.70 -0.61 18.82
C ASN A 9 -3.57 -1.98 19.48
N LYS A 10 -2.75 -2.88 18.93
CA LYS A 10 -2.52 -4.20 19.54
C LYS A 10 -1.79 -4.05 20.88
N PRO A 11 -2.03 -4.96 21.85
CA PRO A 11 -2.92 -6.13 21.81
C PRO A 11 -4.40 -5.84 22.16
N MET A 12 -5.31 -6.78 21.85
CA MET A 12 -6.74 -6.79 22.25
C MET A 12 -7.57 -5.53 21.94
N ALA A 13 -7.27 -4.82 20.85
CA ALA A 13 -8.06 -3.67 20.42
C ALA A 13 -8.45 -3.74 18.94
N GLN A 14 -9.43 -2.93 18.58
CA GLN A 14 -9.88 -2.71 17.20
C GLN A 14 -9.62 -1.27 16.78
N THR A 15 -9.40 -1.05 15.48
CA THR A 15 -9.16 0.28 14.92
C THR A 15 -10.08 0.49 13.73
N VAL A 16 -10.90 1.54 13.79
CA VAL A 16 -11.77 1.97 12.70
C VAL A 16 -11.12 3.15 12.01
N MET A 17 -10.98 3.09 10.69
CA MET A 17 -10.42 4.18 9.89
C MET A 17 -11.45 4.67 8.88
N HIS A 18 -11.84 5.94 9.02
CA HIS A 18 -12.71 6.61 8.06
C HIS A 18 -11.94 7.03 6.81
N GLN A 19 -12.61 7.02 5.65
CA GLN A 19 -12.06 7.44 4.36
C GLN A 19 -11.36 8.81 4.43
N ARG A 20 -11.96 9.76 5.16
CA ARG A 20 -11.44 11.12 5.34
C ARG A 20 -10.09 11.18 6.08
N ASN A 21 -9.78 10.18 6.90
CA ASN A 21 -8.53 10.12 7.69
C ASN A 21 -7.40 9.41 6.92
N ILE A 22 -7.71 8.75 5.79
CA ILE A 22 -6.73 8.01 4.99
C ILE A 22 -5.62 8.93 4.47
N PRO A 23 -5.90 10.12 3.90
CA PRO A 23 -4.86 11.04 3.44
C PRO A 23 -3.81 11.36 4.51
N ASP A 24 -4.26 11.73 5.71
CA ASP A 24 -3.38 12.13 6.81
C ASP A 24 -2.58 10.95 7.35
N PHE A 25 -3.21 9.77 7.42
CA PHE A 25 -2.53 8.54 7.82
C PHE A 25 -1.45 8.15 6.79
N PHE A 26 -1.76 8.25 5.50
CA PHE A 26 -0.86 7.86 4.42
C PHE A 26 0.29 8.86 4.26
N ALA A 27 0.08 10.14 4.58
CA ALA A 27 1.11 11.17 4.50
C ALA A 27 2.39 10.81 5.25
N LYS A 28 2.25 10.15 6.42
CA LYS A 28 3.39 9.78 7.29
C LYS A 28 3.74 8.30 7.22
N LEU A 29 3.03 7.51 6.42
CA LEU A 29 3.21 6.06 6.39
C LEU A 29 4.44 5.70 5.53
N PRO A 30 5.41 4.93 6.04
CA PRO A 30 6.50 4.42 5.22
C PRO A 30 5.99 3.45 4.15
N ILE A 31 6.52 3.55 2.93
CA ILE A 31 6.08 2.73 1.79
C ILE A 31 6.18 1.23 2.09
N ARG A 32 7.24 0.81 2.80
CA ARG A 32 7.50 -0.59 3.17
C ARG A 32 6.42 -1.21 4.07
N LYS A 33 5.60 -0.40 4.74
CA LYS A 33 4.49 -0.91 5.56
C LYS A 33 3.30 -1.35 4.70
N ILE A 34 3.17 -0.86 3.47
CA ILE A 34 2.09 -1.25 2.56
C ILE A 34 2.25 -2.73 2.17
N LYS A 35 1.13 -3.46 2.22
CA LYS A 35 1.05 -4.85 1.75
C LYS A 35 1.41 -4.91 0.26
N GLY A 36 2.41 -5.72 -0.09
CA GLY A 36 2.95 -5.82 -1.45
C GLY A 36 4.23 -5.01 -1.67
N LEU A 37 4.49 -3.99 -0.83
CA LEU A 37 5.69 -3.14 -0.89
C LEU A 37 6.70 -3.42 0.23
N GLY A 38 6.52 -4.46 1.04
CA GLY A 38 7.44 -4.77 2.15
C GLY A 38 8.72 -5.51 1.78
N LYS A 39 8.99 -5.74 0.50
CA LYS A 39 10.15 -6.51 0.00
C LYS A 39 10.91 -5.68 -1.06
N LYS A 40 11.74 -6.35 -1.87
CA LYS A 40 12.54 -5.77 -2.96
C LYS A 40 11.81 -4.72 -3.81
N PHE A 41 10.53 -4.92 -4.11
CA PHE A 41 9.76 -3.98 -4.93
C PHE A 41 9.55 -2.63 -4.23
N GLY A 42 9.26 -2.61 -2.93
CA GLY A 42 9.17 -1.34 -2.19
C GLY A 42 10.52 -0.64 -2.08
N ASP A 43 11.61 -1.41 -1.88
CA ASP A 43 12.97 -0.86 -1.88
C ASP A 43 13.30 -0.22 -3.24
N GLN A 44 12.95 -0.89 -4.33
CA GLN A 44 13.12 -0.36 -5.68
C GLN A 44 12.31 0.93 -5.89
N VAL A 45 11.06 0.99 -5.42
CA VAL A 45 10.23 2.19 -5.51
C VAL A 45 10.87 3.36 -4.75
N CYS A 46 11.31 3.13 -3.52
CA CYS A 46 12.00 4.13 -2.71
C CYS A 46 13.28 4.62 -3.38
N SER A 47 14.14 3.71 -3.84
CA SER A 47 15.41 4.07 -4.49
C SER A 47 15.24 4.75 -5.85
N THR A 48 14.24 4.36 -6.64
CA THR A 48 14.03 4.93 -7.99
C THR A 48 13.45 6.33 -7.94
N LEU A 49 12.56 6.60 -6.99
CA LEU A 49 11.87 7.89 -6.87
C LEU A 49 12.52 8.83 -5.83
N GLY A 50 13.41 8.30 -4.99
CA GLY A 50 14.02 9.03 -3.87
C GLY A 50 12.99 9.44 -2.83
N ILE A 51 12.10 8.51 -2.47
CA ILE A 51 10.98 8.76 -1.53
C ILE A 51 10.94 7.67 -0.45
N GLU A 52 10.40 8.01 0.71
CA GLU A 52 10.28 7.09 1.84
C GLU A 52 8.83 6.89 2.27
N THR A 53 7.98 7.90 2.03
CA THR A 53 6.61 7.93 2.51
C THR A 53 5.57 7.78 1.40
N VAL A 54 4.38 7.31 1.77
CA VAL A 54 3.26 7.18 0.83
C VAL A 54 2.69 8.54 0.45
N GLY A 55 2.83 9.55 1.31
CA GLY A 55 2.52 10.95 0.98
C GLY A 55 3.35 11.46 -0.20
N GLU A 56 4.65 11.19 -0.19
CA GLU A 56 5.55 11.53 -1.31
C GLU A 56 5.26 10.70 -2.56
N LEU A 57 4.85 9.44 -2.41
CA LEU A 57 4.40 8.64 -3.56
C LEU A 57 3.14 9.24 -4.20
N ARG A 58 2.21 9.75 -3.39
CA ARG A 58 0.96 10.37 -3.84
C ARG A 58 1.18 11.69 -4.58
N SER A 59 2.26 12.43 -4.28
CA SER A 59 2.57 13.68 -4.98
C SER A 59 3.17 13.46 -6.37
N ARG A 60 3.57 12.23 -6.71
CA ARG A 60 4.10 11.89 -8.04
C ARG A 60 2.97 11.67 -9.06
N PRO A 61 3.14 12.16 -10.30
CA PRO A 61 2.14 11.96 -11.34
C PRO A 61 2.09 10.48 -11.75
N GLU A 62 0.88 10.00 -12.04
CA GLU A 62 0.65 8.61 -12.43
C GLU A 62 1.40 8.22 -13.71
N SER A 63 1.56 9.16 -14.65
CA SER A 63 2.34 8.97 -15.88
C SER A 63 3.81 8.63 -15.58
N LEU A 64 4.42 9.26 -14.58
CA LEU A 64 5.78 8.95 -14.15
C LEU A 64 5.87 7.56 -13.54
N LEU A 65 4.89 7.18 -12.71
CA LEU A 65 4.85 5.84 -12.11
C LEU A 65 4.71 4.76 -13.18
N LYS A 66 3.85 4.97 -14.17
CA LYS A 66 3.69 4.06 -15.33
C LYS A 66 4.97 3.97 -16.16
N ALA A 67 5.62 5.10 -16.45
CA ALA A 67 6.86 5.11 -17.21
C ALA A 67 8.02 4.39 -16.50
N ARG A 68 8.06 4.39 -15.16
CA ARG A 68 9.16 3.80 -14.38
C ARG A 68 8.94 2.35 -13.98
N PHE A 69 7.70 1.96 -13.66
CA PHE A 69 7.36 0.62 -13.14
C PHE A 69 6.50 -0.20 -14.11
N GLY A 70 6.07 0.39 -15.23
CA GLY A 70 5.14 -0.22 -16.18
C GLY A 70 3.68 0.13 -15.86
N ASP A 71 2.79 -0.08 -16.85
CA ASP A 71 1.40 0.36 -16.75
C ASP A 71 0.63 -0.27 -15.58
N LYS A 72 0.79 -1.57 -15.37
CA LYS A 72 0.09 -2.31 -14.30
C LYS A 72 0.53 -1.85 -12.91
N ASP A 73 1.83 -1.88 -12.65
CA ASP A 73 2.39 -1.56 -11.34
C ASP A 73 2.33 -0.06 -11.05
N GLY A 74 2.54 0.79 -12.06
CA GLY A 74 2.40 2.24 -11.93
C GLY A 74 0.97 2.67 -11.62
N MET A 75 -0.02 2.09 -12.30
CA MET A 75 -1.43 2.32 -11.98
C MET A 75 -1.76 1.82 -10.57
N TRP A 76 -1.28 0.63 -10.21
CA TRP A 76 -1.49 0.07 -8.87
C TRP A 76 -0.87 0.95 -7.77
N LEU A 77 0.36 1.45 -7.95
CA LEU A 77 1.04 2.38 -7.03
C LEU A 77 0.26 3.69 -6.86
N ALA A 78 -0.30 4.22 -7.96
CA ALA A 78 -1.10 5.44 -7.93
C ALA A 78 -2.45 5.22 -7.21
N ARG A 79 -3.07 4.05 -7.34
CA ARG A 79 -4.31 3.70 -6.63
C ARG A 79 -4.04 3.48 -5.14
N ILE A 80 -3.02 2.69 -4.82
CA ILE A 80 -2.71 2.34 -3.43
C ILE A 80 -2.27 3.56 -2.64
N SER A 81 -1.54 4.53 -3.22
CA SER A 81 -1.14 5.76 -2.52
C SER A 81 -2.32 6.66 -2.14
N ARG A 82 -3.48 6.46 -2.78
CA ARG A 82 -4.76 7.12 -2.45
C ARG A 82 -5.64 6.27 -1.53
N GLY A 83 -5.16 5.11 -1.10
CA GLY A 83 -5.90 4.15 -0.28
C GLY A 83 -6.93 3.32 -1.06
N LEU A 84 -6.88 3.34 -2.39
CA LEU A 84 -7.78 2.56 -3.24
C LEU A 84 -7.19 1.17 -3.50
N ASP A 85 -7.95 0.14 -3.16
CA ASP A 85 -7.60 -1.26 -3.34
C ASP A 85 -8.87 -2.05 -3.67
N ASP A 86 -9.01 -2.46 -4.92
CA ASP A 86 -10.20 -3.17 -5.42
C ASP A 86 -10.05 -4.70 -5.31
N SER A 87 -9.06 -5.18 -4.55
CA SER A 87 -8.86 -6.62 -4.40
C SER A 87 -10.04 -7.26 -3.69
N GLU A 88 -10.63 -8.26 -4.34
CA GLU A 88 -11.77 -8.99 -3.81
C GLU A 88 -11.40 -9.81 -2.57
N VAL A 89 -12.33 -9.84 -1.61
CA VAL A 89 -12.28 -10.76 -0.48
C VAL A 89 -12.64 -12.16 -0.99
N LYS A 90 -11.62 -12.95 -1.33
CA LYS A 90 -11.81 -14.34 -1.73
C LYS A 90 -12.32 -15.16 -0.55
N GLY A 91 -13.31 -16.02 -0.81
CA GLY A 91 -13.78 -17.00 0.16
C GLY A 91 -12.64 -17.87 0.68
N ARG A 92 -12.81 -18.44 1.87
CA ARG A 92 -11.77 -19.26 2.51
C ARG A 92 -11.52 -20.52 1.68
N CYS A 93 -10.46 -20.53 0.88
CA CYS A 93 -9.95 -21.75 0.26
C CYS A 93 -9.08 -22.51 1.26
N LEU A 94 -9.22 -23.83 1.28
CA LEU A 94 -8.28 -24.71 1.98
C LEU A 94 -6.87 -24.55 1.38
N ALA A 95 -5.85 -24.89 2.19
CA ALA A 95 -4.46 -24.83 1.75
C ALA A 95 -4.30 -25.64 0.45
N LYS A 96 -3.76 -24.99 -0.59
CA LYS A 96 -3.58 -25.61 -1.91
C LYS A 96 -2.38 -26.57 -1.98
N SER A 97 -1.45 -26.44 -1.04
CA SER A 97 -0.24 -27.25 -0.94
C SER A 97 0.08 -27.50 0.53
N ILE A 98 0.52 -28.72 0.84
CA ILE A 98 1.09 -29.10 2.14
C ILE A 98 2.54 -29.46 1.84
N GLY A 99 3.47 -28.78 2.52
CA GLY A 99 4.91 -29.01 2.41
C GLY A 99 5.43 -29.89 3.52
#